data_AF-A0A1A9F175-F1
#
_entry.id   AF-A0A1A9F175-F1
#
_cell.length_a   1.000
_cell.length_b   1.000
_cell.length_c   1.000
_cell.angle_alpha   90.00
_cell.angle_beta   90.00
_cell.angle_gamma   90.00
#
_symmetry.space_group_name_H-M   'P 1'
#
loop_
_entity.id
_entity.type
_entity.pdbx_description
1 polymer ?
#
loop_
_entity_poly.entity_id
_entity_poly.type
_entity_poly.pdbx_seq_one_letter_code
_entity_poly.pdbx_strand_id
1 'polypeptide(L)'
;MSARILKVLTLLAATVLAGCAYAPYHSGGAVRDYDYGYAGVGYSDSYYDDFYYYPRVGIYFHIHSGYYYYQHEHRWVRTRTLPRHYRLHPDHRVRMKAHRDQPYRDYQKHSQRYRGDSDRWRQRDGRNDGRGDRDGDRRRNDRNDRSDRQDRHSSIDAQSGPRRFERNRQDDGRRQDQAVERLQRNRERTERIERIERSAEDRRKAESARRIKEANTFEKRQRLYQDALRRQEIKREQESRQSDGRAKRDSGRAERREERRDDRRQAVREEARQDRDRARRTDGRADGRADRQEAGPVRRRGENEAGSDRDLRWLRHNDRGN
;
A
#
# COMPACT_ATOMS: atom_id res chain seq x y z
N MET A 1 -16.65 26.96 -55.39
CA MET A 1 -16.56 26.43 -54.01
C MET A 1 -16.79 27.57 -53.03
N SER A 2 -17.73 27.40 -52.10
CA SER A 2 -18.21 28.47 -51.24
C SER A 2 -17.16 28.86 -50.19
N ALA A 3 -16.98 30.16 -49.96
CA ALA A 3 -16.01 30.74 -49.01
C ALA A 3 -16.15 30.23 -47.56
N ARG A 4 -17.23 29.52 -47.25
CA ARG A 4 -17.46 28.85 -45.96
C ARG A 4 -16.66 27.56 -45.82
N ILE A 5 -16.45 26.81 -46.90
CA ILE A 5 -15.69 25.55 -46.89
C ILE A 5 -14.20 25.81 -46.64
N LEU A 6 -13.67 26.92 -47.20
CA LEU A 6 -12.27 27.29 -47.01
C LEU A 6 -11.93 27.63 -45.55
N LYS A 7 -12.86 28.29 -44.82
CA LYS A 7 -12.66 28.67 -43.42
C LYS A 7 -12.65 27.47 -42.46
N VAL A 8 -13.46 26.44 -42.75
CA VAL A 8 -13.51 25.22 -41.94
C VAL A 8 -12.23 24.40 -42.14
N LEU A 9 -11.73 24.31 -43.38
CA LEU A 9 -10.47 23.62 -43.68
C LEU A 9 -9.25 24.29 -43.02
N THR A 10 -9.20 25.63 -42.96
CA THR A 10 -8.08 26.34 -42.30
C THR A 10 -8.07 26.14 -40.78
N LEU A 11 -9.23 26.06 -40.13
CA LEU A 11 -9.30 25.80 -38.69
C LEU A 11 -8.86 24.38 -38.33
N LEU A 12 -9.19 23.39 -39.19
CA LEU A 12 -8.84 21.99 -38.96
C LEU A 12 -7.35 21.72 -39.21
N ALA A 13 -6.73 22.40 -40.18
CA ALA A 13 -5.29 22.33 -40.42
C ALA A 13 -4.45 22.91 -39.26
N ALA A 14 -4.91 24.00 -38.62
CA ALA A 14 -4.21 24.60 -37.49
C ALA A 14 -4.18 23.68 -36.24
N THR A 15 -5.21 22.85 -36.04
CA THR A 15 -5.23 21.90 -34.92
C THR A 15 -4.32 20.69 -35.10
N VAL A 16 -4.02 20.27 -36.33
CA VAL A 16 -3.16 19.09 -36.57
C VAL A 16 -1.68 19.44 -36.40
N LEU A 17 -1.27 20.70 -36.66
CA LEU A 17 0.12 21.13 -36.48
C LEU A 17 0.54 21.33 -35.01
N ALA A 18 -0.39 21.52 -34.07
CA ALA A 18 -0.08 21.61 -32.64
C ALA A 18 0.20 20.25 -31.97
N GLY A 19 -0.06 19.12 -32.66
CA GLY A 19 0.08 17.77 -32.11
C GLY A 19 1.43 17.08 -32.36
N CYS A 20 2.35 17.68 -33.15
CA CYS A 20 3.52 16.97 -33.69
C CYS A 20 4.89 17.45 -33.19
N ALA A 21 5.00 18.00 -31.98
CA ALA A 21 6.30 18.37 -31.39
C ALA A 21 6.48 17.84 -29.95
N TYR A 22 6.47 16.52 -29.78
CA TYR A 22 7.09 15.90 -28.61
C TYR A 22 7.69 14.55 -28.98
N ALA A 23 8.77 14.59 -29.76
CA ALA A 23 9.66 13.45 -29.93
C ALA A 23 10.66 13.46 -28.76
N PRO A 24 10.63 12.49 -27.81
CA PRO A 24 11.65 12.43 -26.79
C PRO A 24 12.98 12.05 -27.44
N TYR A 25 13.92 13.00 -27.45
CA TYR A 25 15.32 12.76 -27.77
C TYR A 25 15.87 11.62 -26.90
N HIS A 26 15.99 10.43 -27.49
CA HIS A 26 16.91 9.40 -27.02
C HIS A 26 18.33 9.82 -27.43
N SER A 27 18.90 10.81 -26.74
CA SER A 27 20.34 11.10 -26.84
C SER A 27 21.10 10.06 -26.03
N GLY A 28 21.62 9.04 -26.70
CA GLY A 28 22.69 8.18 -26.19
C GLY A 28 23.91 9.03 -25.88
N GLY A 29 24.08 9.40 -24.62
CA GLY A 29 25.31 9.96 -24.08
C GLY A 29 25.95 8.89 -23.21
N ALA A 30 27.16 8.47 -23.58
CA ALA A 30 27.94 7.45 -22.91
C ALA A 30 27.98 7.69 -21.38
N VAL A 31 27.39 6.75 -20.64
CA VAL A 31 27.47 6.70 -19.18
C VAL A 31 28.90 6.32 -18.83
N ARG A 32 29.60 7.23 -18.15
CA ARG A 32 30.83 6.90 -17.44
C ARG A 32 30.47 5.91 -16.33
N ASP A 33 30.92 4.67 -16.50
CA ASP A 33 30.94 3.64 -15.46
C ASP A 33 31.75 4.17 -14.26
N TYR A 34 31.05 4.52 -13.19
CA TYR A 34 31.65 4.53 -11.87
C TYR A 34 31.41 3.15 -11.26
N ASP A 35 32.34 2.26 -11.58
CA ASP A 35 32.57 1.00 -10.90
C ASP A 35 32.84 1.28 -9.41
N TYR A 36 31.84 1.01 -8.57
CA TYR A 36 32.02 0.85 -7.14
C TYR A 36 31.53 -0.55 -6.79
N GLY A 37 32.49 -1.47 -6.84
CA GLY A 37 32.33 -2.90 -6.61
C GLY A 37 31.48 -3.28 -5.41
N TYR A 38 30.50 -4.12 -5.68
CA TYR A 38 30.17 -5.26 -4.84
C TYR A 38 29.48 -6.31 -5.71
N ALA A 39 30.30 -7.09 -6.41
CA ALA A 39 29.88 -8.24 -7.21
C ALA A 39 29.47 -9.40 -6.27
N GLY A 40 28.28 -9.27 -5.68
CA GLY A 40 27.53 -10.40 -5.15
C GLY A 40 26.41 -10.71 -6.13
N VAL A 41 26.38 -11.92 -6.67
CA VAL A 41 25.34 -12.45 -7.56
C VAL A 41 24.03 -12.57 -6.76
N GLY A 42 23.41 -11.44 -6.47
CA GLY A 42 22.13 -11.32 -5.81
C GLY A 42 21.14 -10.80 -6.84
N TYR A 43 20.02 -11.52 -7.00
CA TYR A 43 18.84 -11.12 -7.77
C TYR A 43 18.79 -9.61 -7.96
N SER A 44 19.15 -9.15 -9.16
CA SER A 44 19.08 -7.74 -9.50
C SER A 44 17.64 -7.33 -9.23
N ASP A 45 17.44 -6.56 -8.16
CA ASP A 45 16.15 -6.05 -7.75
C ASP A 45 15.74 -4.98 -8.76
N SER A 46 15.46 -5.43 -10.00
CA SER A 46 15.26 -4.65 -11.22
C SER A 46 14.09 -3.66 -11.09
N TYR A 47 13.29 -3.83 -10.04
CA TYR A 47 12.17 -2.98 -9.68
C TYR A 47 12.57 -1.73 -8.88
N TYR A 48 13.77 -1.69 -8.29
CA TYR A 48 14.21 -0.57 -7.46
C TYR A 48 15.50 0.06 -7.99
N ASP A 49 15.49 1.39 -8.03
CA ASP A 49 16.64 2.21 -8.39
C ASP A 49 17.08 3.07 -7.21
N ASP A 50 18.29 3.63 -7.30
CA ASP A 50 18.82 4.57 -6.32
C ASP A 50 18.37 6.02 -6.62
N PHE A 51 17.82 6.67 -5.59
CA PHE A 51 17.34 8.05 -5.63
C PHE A 51 17.96 8.89 -4.51
N TYR A 52 18.10 10.20 -4.78
CA TYR A 52 18.21 11.20 -3.72
C TYR A 52 16.82 11.78 -3.42
N TYR A 53 16.35 11.61 -2.19
CA TYR A 53 15.14 12.24 -1.70
C TYR A 53 15.48 13.52 -0.94
N TYR A 54 14.70 14.56 -1.17
CA TYR A 54 14.80 15.85 -0.49
C TYR A 54 13.57 16.05 0.40
N PRO A 55 13.62 15.68 1.70
CA PRO A 55 12.45 15.64 2.56
C PRO A 55 11.73 16.98 2.71
N ARG A 56 12.50 18.07 2.74
CA ARG A 56 11.98 19.43 2.95
C ARG A 56 11.01 19.88 1.84
N VAL A 57 11.28 19.46 0.61
CA VAL A 57 10.49 19.83 -0.59
C VAL A 57 9.70 18.65 -1.16
N GLY A 58 9.93 17.43 -0.67
CA GLY A 58 9.26 16.22 -1.14
C GLY A 58 9.64 15.80 -2.56
N ILE A 59 10.91 16.00 -2.96
CA ILE A 59 11.39 15.75 -4.32
C ILE A 59 12.27 14.50 -4.35
N TYR A 60 12.08 13.65 -5.36
CA TYR A 60 13.00 12.56 -5.70
C TYR A 60 13.84 12.95 -6.90
N PHE A 61 15.15 12.74 -6.81
CA PHE A 61 16.08 12.88 -7.92
C PHE A 61 16.70 11.52 -8.24
N HIS A 62 16.47 11.05 -9.45
CA HIS A 62 17.00 9.77 -9.92
C HIS A 62 18.46 9.93 -10.33
N ILE A 63 19.36 9.21 -9.67
CA ILE A 63 20.81 9.43 -9.78
C ILE A 63 21.30 9.18 -11.20
N HIS A 64 20.87 8.08 -11.81
CA HIS A 64 21.36 7.69 -13.14
C HIS A 64 20.71 8.44 -14.31
N SER A 65 19.42 8.75 -14.21
CA SER A 65 18.66 9.34 -15.33
C SER A 65 18.56 10.87 -15.27
N GLY A 66 18.91 11.49 -14.14
CA GLY A 66 18.87 12.93 -13.93
C GLY A 66 17.46 13.52 -13.84
N TYR A 67 16.42 12.68 -13.73
CA TYR A 67 15.04 13.15 -13.62
C TYR A 67 14.68 13.50 -12.17
N TYR A 68 13.95 14.60 -12.02
CA TYR A 68 13.26 15.01 -10.81
C TYR A 68 11.80 14.55 -10.85
N TYR A 69 11.31 14.01 -9.74
CA TYR A 69 9.92 13.67 -9.50
C TYR A 69 9.43 14.51 -8.32
N TYR A 70 8.41 15.34 -8.56
CA TYR A 70 7.88 16.28 -7.57
C TYR A 70 6.36 16.40 -7.70
N GLN A 71 5.70 16.89 -6.65
CA GLN A 71 4.26 17.09 -6.66
C GLN A 71 3.93 18.51 -7.10
N HIS A 72 3.11 18.65 -8.15
CA HIS A 72 2.55 19.90 -8.64
C HIS A 72 1.04 19.72 -8.82
N GLU A 73 0.24 20.60 -8.21
CA GLU A 73 -1.24 20.53 -8.28
C GLU A 73 -1.80 19.13 -7.96
N HIS A 74 -1.29 18.52 -6.88
CA HIS A 74 -1.63 17.16 -6.43
C HIS A 74 -1.24 16.02 -7.38
N ARG A 75 -0.53 16.29 -8.48
CA ARG A 75 -0.04 15.28 -9.43
C ARG A 75 1.47 15.16 -9.35
N TRP A 76 1.99 13.95 -9.57
CA TRP A 76 3.42 13.71 -9.66
C TRP A 76 3.90 14.02 -11.08
N VAL A 77 4.87 14.93 -11.17
CA VAL A 77 5.46 15.37 -12.44
C VAL A 77 6.90 14.90 -12.50
N ARG A 78 7.28 14.34 -13.65
CA ARG A 78 8.64 13.94 -13.98
C ARG A 78 9.25 14.99 -14.92
N THR A 79 10.37 15.61 -14.54
CA THR A 79 11.09 16.62 -15.34
C THR A 79 12.60 16.43 -15.28
N ARG A 80 13.34 16.90 -16.28
CA ARG A 80 14.82 17.02 -16.20
C ARG A 80 15.26 18.32 -15.54
N THR A 81 14.46 19.38 -15.65
CA THR A 81 14.78 20.70 -15.13
C THR A 81 13.76 21.07 -14.08
N LEU A 82 14.24 21.30 -12.86
CA LEU A 82 13.38 21.65 -11.74
C LEU A 82 12.93 23.12 -11.84
N PRO A 83 11.64 23.43 -11.63
CA PRO A 83 11.18 24.81 -11.58
C PRO A 83 11.95 25.65 -10.55
N ARG A 84 12.23 26.93 -10.90
CA ARG A 84 13.07 27.85 -10.10
C ARG A 84 12.62 28.07 -8.66
N HIS A 85 11.35 27.83 -8.33
CA HIS A 85 10.82 28.01 -6.98
C HIS A 85 11.22 26.88 -6.02
N TYR A 86 11.65 25.72 -6.52
CA TYR A 86 12.19 24.66 -5.67
C TYR A 86 13.69 24.87 -5.44
N ARG A 87 14.07 25.10 -4.18
CA ARG A 87 15.47 25.24 -3.77
C ARG A 87 15.95 23.93 -3.15
N LEU A 88 16.86 23.25 -3.85
CA LEU A 88 17.49 22.03 -3.36
C LEU A 88 18.78 22.38 -2.62
N HIS A 89 18.91 21.93 -1.38
CA HIS A 89 20.14 22.05 -0.61
C HIS A 89 20.87 20.70 -0.63
N PRO A 90 22.16 20.62 -1.02
CA PRO A 90 22.92 19.37 -1.05
C PRO A 90 22.94 18.64 0.29
N ASP A 91 22.93 19.37 1.40
CA ASP A 91 22.97 18.82 2.76
C ASP A 91 21.68 18.12 3.19
N HIS A 92 20.56 18.40 2.51
CA HIS A 92 19.25 17.84 2.85
C HIS A 92 18.92 16.60 2.02
N ARG A 93 19.86 16.11 1.19
CA ARG A 93 19.62 14.93 0.35
C ARG A 93 19.81 13.64 1.16
N VAL A 94 18.87 12.72 0.99
CA VAL A 94 18.94 11.38 1.58
C VAL A 94 18.98 10.36 0.45
N ARG A 95 20.02 9.54 0.39
CA ARG A 95 20.09 8.43 -0.57
C ARG A 95 19.15 7.32 -0.12
N MET A 96 18.32 6.81 -1.03
CA MET A 96 17.39 5.72 -0.77
C MET A 96 17.11 4.89 -2.02
N LYS A 97 16.65 3.66 -1.82
CA LYS A 97 16.10 2.82 -2.89
C LYS A 97 14.59 3.03 -2.98
N ALA A 98 14.08 3.26 -4.18
CA ALA A 98 12.66 3.42 -4.45
C ALA A 98 12.28 2.76 -5.78
N HIS A 99 10.99 2.57 -6.00
CA HIS A 99 10.50 1.92 -7.22
C HIS A 99 10.91 2.71 -8.47
N ARG A 100 11.48 2.04 -9.47
CA ARG A 100 12.06 2.63 -10.69
C ARG A 100 11.15 3.63 -11.39
N ASP A 101 9.94 3.22 -11.72
CA ASP A 101 8.99 4.06 -12.47
C ASP A 101 8.18 5.02 -11.61
N GLN A 102 8.04 4.71 -10.31
CA GLN A 102 7.12 5.39 -9.41
C GLN A 102 7.74 5.56 -8.02
N PRO A 103 8.82 6.36 -7.89
CA PRO A 103 9.52 6.53 -6.61
C PRO A 103 8.64 7.14 -5.51
N TYR A 104 7.54 7.78 -5.91
CA TYR A 104 6.56 8.40 -5.03
C TYR A 104 5.48 7.45 -4.50
N ARG A 105 5.48 6.16 -4.88
CA ARG A 105 4.48 5.19 -4.38
C ARG A 105 4.47 5.12 -2.85
N ASP A 106 5.64 5.23 -2.24
CA ASP A 106 5.84 5.24 -0.78
C ASP A 106 6.07 6.66 -0.22
N TYR A 107 5.61 7.71 -0.92
CA TYR A 107 5.84 9.10 -0.51
C TYR A 107 5.39 9.40 0.92
N GLN A 108 4.23 8.91 1.33
CA GLN A 108 3.73 9.15 2.69
C GLN A 108 4.68 8.55 3.74
N LYS A 109 5.19 7.33 3.49
CA LYS A 109 6.14 6.64 4.36
C LYS A 109 7.48 7.39 4.42
N HIS A 110 7.99 7.83 3.28
CA HIS A 110 9.24 8.60 3.21
C HIS A 110 9.10 9.97 3.88
N SER A 111 8.02 10.69 3.57
CA SER A 111 7.70 11.98 4.20
C SER A 111 7.61 11.86 5.71
N GLN A 112 6.88 10.86 6.23
CA GLN A 112 6.77 10.64 7.68
C GLN A 112 8.12 10.27 8.32
N ARG A 113 8.88 9.37 7.69
CA ARG A 113 10.19 8.92 8.21
C ARG A 113 11.16 10.08 8.38
N TYR A 114 11.20 11.02 7.43
CA TYR A 114 12.14 12.14 7.43
C TYR A 114 11.54 13.46 7.92
N ARG A 115 10.27 13.46 8.36
CA ARG A 115 9.61 14.65 8.91
C ARG A 115 10.33 15.17 10.16
N GLY A 116 10.73 14.27 11.05
CA GLY A 116 11.41 14.60 12.31
C GLY A 116 12.84 15.13 12.12
N ASP A 117 13.54 14.68 11.09
CA ASP A 117 14.90 15.18 10.81
C ASP A 117 14.91 16.58 10.19
N SER A 118 13.79 17.04 9.62
CA SER A 118 13.71 18.36 9.00
C SER A 118 13.98 19.51 9.98
N ASP A 119 13.63 19.34 11.26
CA ASP A 119 13.89 20.32 12.31
C ASP A 119 15.34 20.29 12.79
N ARG A 120 16.02 19.13 12.73
CA ARG A 120 17.44 19.01 13.04
C ARG A 120 18.30 19.82 12.06
N TRP A 121 17.91 19.88 10.79
CA TRP A 121 18.61 20.70 9.79
C TRP A 121 18.37 22.20 9.97
N ARG A 122 17.18 22.61 10.42
CA ARG A 122 16.92 24.02 10.76
C ARG A 122 17.84 24.53 11.87
N GLN A 123 18.19 23.68 12.83
CA GLN A 123 19.11 24.04 13.91
C GLN A 123 20.57 24.16 13.44
N ARG A 124 20.94 23.50 12.34
CA ARG A 124 22.31 23.51 11.80
C ARG A 124 22.56 24.64 10.82
N ASP A 125 21.58 24.93 9.96
CA ASP A 125 21.66 26.01 8.96
C ASP A 125 21.23 27.36 9.55
N GLY A 126 20.52 27.32 10.68
CA GLY A 126 20.47 28.41 11.64
C GLY A 126 21.88 28.63 12.16
N ARG A 127 22.67 29.39 11.39
CA ARG A 127 23.61 30.34 11.96
C ARG A 127 22.98 30.80 13.25
N ASN A 128 23.62 30.41 14.34
CA ASN A 128 23.64 31.09 15.61
C ASN A 128 23.71 32.59 15.34
N ASP A 129 22.58 33.20 15.02
CA ASP A 129 22.40 34.62 14.78
C ASP A 129 22.36 35.33 16.13
N GLY A 130 23.14 34.85 17.12
CA GLY A 130 23.49 35.51 18.37
C GLY A 130 22.32 36.09 19.17
N ARG A 131 21.08 35.68 18.87
CA ARG A 131 19.86 36.32 19.38
C ARG A 131 19.04 35.42 20.29
N GLY A 132 19.35 34.12 20.36
CA GLY A 132 18.64 33.15 21.20
C GLY A 132 19.04 33.12 22.68
N ASP A 133 20.28 33.49 23.02
CA ASP A 133 20.81 33.38 24.40
C ASP A 133 21.04 34.74 25.09
N ARG A 134 20.31 35.79 24.71
CA ARG A 134 20.40 37.10 25.42
C ARG A 134 19.65 37.17 26.75
N ASP A 135 18.85 36.16 27.09
CA ASP A 135 18.12 36.13 28.37
C ASP A 135 18.85 35.34 29.48
N GLY A 136 19.95 34.62 29.14
CA GLY A 136 20.76 33.88 30.12
C GLY A 136 21.83 34.72 30.84
N ASP A 137 22.45 35.68 30.14
CA ASP A 137 23.65 36.38 30.63
C ASP A 137 23.41 37.77 31.26
N ARG A 138 22.18 38.30 31.23
CA ARG A 138 21.89 39.55 31.95
C ARG A 138 22.04 39.44 33.47
N ARG A 139 22.07 38.24 34.04
CA ARG A 139 22.33 38.07 35.48
C ARG A 139 23.81 38.10 35.87
N ARG A 140 24.75 38.04 34.92
CA ARG A 140 26.19 38.11 35.23
C ARG A 140 26.77 39.51 35.15
N ASN A 141 26.22 40.42 34.34
CA ASN A 141 26.74 41.79 34.25
C ASN A 141 26.23 42.75 35.33
N ASP A 142 25.11 42.47 36.00
CA ASP A 142 24.66 43.31 37.14
C ASP A 142 25.55 43.17 38.40
N ARG A 143 26.49 42.21 38.42
CA ARG A 143 27.47 42.09 39.52
C ARG A 143 28.70 42.97 39.35
N ASN A 144 29.02 43.44 38.15
CA ASN A 144 30.20 44.28 37.92
C ASN A 144 29.89 45.78 37.96
N ASP A 145 28.64 46.21 37.82
CA ASP A 145 28.27 47.64 38.00
C ASP A 145 28.14 48.06 39.48
N ARG A 146 28.38 47.14 40.43
CA ARG A 146 28.43 47.46 41.86
C ARG A 146 29.81 47.84 42.38
N SER A 147 30.90 47.57 41.66
CA SER A 147 32.24 48.02 42.08
C SER A 147 32.45 49.50 41.84
N ASP A 148 31.88 50.08 40.79
CA ASP A 148 32.16 51.48 40.41
C ASP A 148 31.29 52.53 41.13
N ARG A 149 30.32 52.10 41.95
CA ARG A 149 29.51 53.01 42.78
C ARG A 149 30.00 53.12 44.23
N GLN A 150 30.96 52.31 44.67
CA GLN A 150 31.49 52.42 46.03
C GLN A 150 32.52 53.55 46.19
N ASP A 151 33.07 54.08 45.09
CA ASP A 151 34.08 55.14 45.15
C ASP A 151 33.53 56.59 45.05
N ARG A 152 32.20 56.77 44.98
CA ARG A 152 31.58 58.12 44.86
C ARG A 152 30.81 58.63 46.09
N HIS A 153 30.88 57.94 47.23
CA HIS A 153 30.19 58.38 48.45
C HIS A 153 31.10 58.63 49.66
N SER A 154 32.36 59.01 49.43
CA SER A 154 33.30 59.46 50.47
C SER A 154 33.45 61.00 50.52
N SER A 155 32.36 61.77 50.54
CA SER A 155 32.46 63.20 50.92
C SER A 155 31.17 63.88 51.38
N ILE A 156 30.16 63.16 51.89
CA ILE A 156 29.05 63.82 52.61
C ILE A 156 29.33 63.76 54.11
N ASP A 157 30.03 64.80 54.53
CA ASP A 157 29.95 65.51 55.79
C ASP A 157 29.47 64.75 57.02
N ALA A 158 30.46 64.59 57.90
CA ALA A 158 30.33 64.38 59.32
C ALA A 158 29.55 65.52 59.97
N GLN A 159 28.23 65.39 60.10
CA GLN A 159 27.44 66.05 61.14
C GLN A 159 26.18 65.20 61.40
N SER A 160 26.32 64.18 62.23
CA SER A 160 25.17 63.44 62.76
C SER A 160 25.42 63.11 64.22
N GLY A 161 24.78 63.90 65.07
CA GLY A 161 24.84 63.79 66.53
C GLY A 161 24.28 62.47 67.08
N PRO A 162 24.49 62.23 68.39
CA PRO A 162 24.40 60.91 69.02
C PRO A 162 22.99 60.33 69.23
N ARG A 163 21.96 60.74 68.48
CA ARG A 163 20.56 60.29 68.68
C ARG A 163 20.05 59.21 67.71
N ARG A 164 20.93 58.50 66.99
CA ARG A 164 20.51 57.52 65.95
C ARG A 164 20.48 56.04 66.39
N PHE A 165 20.80 55.73 67.65
CA PHE A 165 20.89 54.35 68.13
C PHE A 165 19.57 53.74 68.62
N GLU A 166 18.52 54.53 68.88
CA GLU A 166 17.24 53.98 69.41
C GLU A 166 16.20 53.63 68.33
N ARG A 167 16.35 54.11 67.10
CA ARG A 167 15.34 53.91 66.05
C ARG A 167 15.52 52.62 65.22
N ASN A 168 16.56 51.83 65.45
CA ASN A 168 16.82 50.58 64.71
C ASN A 168 16.17 49.33 65.33
N ARG A 169 15.86 49.31 66.63
CA ARG A 169 15.26 48.11 67.27
C ARG A 169 13.79 47.86 66.90
N GLN A 170 13.06 48.90 66.47
CA GLN A 170 11.67 48.74 66.00
C GLN A 170 11.57 48.24 64.56
N ASP A 171 12.63 48.37 63.75
CA ASP A 171 12.61 47.96 62.32
C ASP A 171 12.94 46.48 62.13
N ASP A 172 13.66 45.85 63.07
CA ASP A 172 14.05 44.44 63.00
C ASP A 172 12.85 43.47 63.14
N GLY A 173 11.82 43.84 63.91
CA GLY A 173 10.59 43.04 64.03
C GLY A 173 9.80 42.96 62.72
N ARG A 174 9.64 44.09 62.01
CA ARG A 174 8.95 44.13 60.71
C ARG A 174 9.65 43.30 59.64
N ARG A 175 10.97 43.18 59.70
CA ARG A 175 11.75 42.39 58.73
C ARG A 175 11.52 40.89 58.92
N GLN A 176 11.37 40.42 60.16
CA GLN A 176 11.05 39.02 60.44
C GLN A 176 9.65 38.65 59.94
N ASP A 177 8.65 39.50 60.20
CA ASP A 177 7.28 39.27 59.73
C ASP A 177 7.20 39.23 58.19
N GLN A 178 7.87 40.15 57.51
CA GLN A 178 7.94 40.15 56.03
C GLN A 178 8.66 38.92 55.47
N ALA A 179 9.67 38.39 56.18
CA ALA A 179 10.38 37.18 55.75
C ALA A 179 9.47 35.94 55.84
N VAL A 180 8.70 35.81 56.93
CA VAL A 180 7.72 34.73 57.12
C VAL A 180 6.62 34.80 56.05
N GLU A 181 6.07 35.99 55.79
CA GLU A 181 5.04 36.19 54.76
C GLU A 181 5.56 35.86 53.35
N ARG A 182 6.82 36.18 53.05
CA ARG A 182 7.47 35.79 51.78
C ARG A 182 7.62 34.29 51.63
N LEU A 183 7.98 33.59 52.70
CA LEU A 183 8.09 32.13 52.69
C LEU A 183 6.73 31.47 52.48
N GLN A 184 5.67 31.96 53.13
CA GLN A 184 4.30 31.50 52.92
C GLN A 184 3.86 31.69 51.47
N ARG A 185 4.03 32.91 50.91
CA ARG A 185 3.71 33.18 49.50
C ARG A 185 4.48 32.29 48.52
N ASN A 186 5.76 32.04 48.79
CA ASN A 186 6.56 31.15 47.95
C ASN A 186 6.06 29.70 48.01
N ARG A 187 5.68 29.22 49.20
CA ARG A 187 5.11 27.89 49.39
C ARG A 187 3.77 27.72 48.67
N GLU A 188 2.87 28.69 48.80
CA GLU A 188 1.59 28.69 48.08
C GLU A 188 1.80 28.71 46.56
N ARG A 189 2.78 29.49 46.08
CA ARG A 189 3.12 29.55 44.67
C ARG A 189 3.64 28.20 44.15
N THR A 190 4.50 27.52 44.90
CA THR A 190 4.99 26.18 44.52
C THR A 190 3.87 25.15 44.52
N GLU A 191 3.01 25.15 45.55
CA GLU A 191 1.86 24.22 45.62
C GLU A 191 0.87 24.47 44.47
N ARG A 192 0.67 25.72 44.05
CA ARG A 192 -0.15 26.06 42.88
C ARG A 192 0.46 25.56 41.57
N ILE A 193 1.78 25.69 41.40
CA ILE A 193 2.48 25.17 40.21
C ILE A 193 2.36 23.66 40.13
N GLU A 194 2.63 22.95 41.23
CA GLU A 194 2.49 21.49 41.28
C GLU A 194 1.06 21.02 40.97
N ARG A 195 0.04 21.74 41.45
CA ARG A 195 -1.36 21.41 41.14
C ARG A 195 -1.67 21.56 39.65
N ILE A 196 -1.11 22.58 39.00
CA ILE A 196 -1.25 22.81 37.55
C ILE A 196 -0.53 21.69 36.78
N GLU A 197 0.68 21.32 37.19
CA GLU A 197 1.46 20.26 36.55
C GLU A 197 0.78 18.90 36.68
N ARG A 198 0.33 18.51 37.88
CA ARG A 198 -0.45 17.27 38.08
C ARG A 198 -1.70 17.24 37.21
N SER A 199 -2.45 18.35 37.15
CA SER A 199 -3.63 18.44 36.26
C SER A 199 -3.26 18.33 34.78
N ALA A 200 -2.14 18.89 34.35
CA ALA A 200 -1.67 18.79 32.97
C ALA A 200 -1.23 17.37 32.62
N GLU A 201 -0.56 16.68 33.54
CA GLU A 201 -0.19 15.27 33.38
C GLU A 201 -1.41 14.37 33.28
N ASP A 202 -2.43 14.56 34.13
CA ASP A 202 -3.67 13.80 34.08
C ASP A 202 -4.41 14.00 32.76
N ARG A 203 -4.42 15.23 32.22
CA ARG A 203 -4.95 15.52 30.88
C ARG A 203 -4.18 14.80 29.78
N ARG A 204 -2.84 14.81 29.84
CA ARG A 204 -1.97 14.09 28.87
C ARG A 204 -2.21 12.58 28.93
N LYS A 205 -2.33 12.00 30.13
CA LYS A 205 -2.64 10.57 30.33
C LYS A 205 -4.04 10.21 29.82
N ALA A 206 -5.04 11.06 30.08
CA ALA A 206 -6.39 10.84 29.57
C ALA A 206 -6.46 10.93 28.04
N GLU A 207 -5.74 11.88 27.44
CA GLU A 207 -5.66 12.03 25.99
C GLU A 207 -4.92 10.85 25.33
N SER A 208 -3.80 10.40 25.90
CA SER A 208 -3.07 9.23 25.37
C SER A 208 -3.92 7.96 25.45
N ALA A 209 -4.65 7.75 26.55
CA ALA A 209 -5.59 6.64 26.69
C ALA A 209 -6.73 6.69 25.65
N ARG A 210 -7.25 7.89 25.33
CA ARG A 210 -8.24 8.06 24.25
C ARG A 210 -7.66 7.68 22.89
N ARG A 211 -6.45 8.16 22.56
CA ARG A 211 -5.77 7.84 21.29
C ARG A 211 -5.52 6.33 21.12
N ILE A 212 -5.12 5.63 22.20
CA ILE A 212 -4.94 4.17 22.17
C ILE A 212 -6.27 3.45 21.91
N LYS A 213 -7.36 3.88 22.57
CA LYS A 213 -8.70 3.31 22.33
C LYS A 213 -9.13 3.53 20.88
N GLU A 214 -8.96 4.73 20.35
CA GLU A 214 -9.29 5.06 18.95
C GLU A 214 -8.46 4.24 17.96
N ALA A 215 -7.16 4.10 18.19
CA ALA A 215 -6.28 3.25 17.36
C ALA A 215 -6.75 1.79 17.34
N ASN A 216 -7.12 1.23 18.51
CA ASN A 216 -7.67 -0.12 18.60
C ASN A 216 -8.99 -0.26 17.83
N THR A 217 -9.85 0.78 17.85
CA THR A 217 -11.09 0.75 17.04
C THR A 217 -10.82 0.82 15.54
N PHE A 218 -9.83 1.60 15.12
CA PHE A 218 -9.43 1.71 13.72
C PHE A 218 -8.87 0.38 13.20
N GLU A 219 -7.95 -0.24 13.93
CA GLU A 219 -7.38 -1.53 13.57
C GLU A 219 -8.46 -2.62 13.49
N LYS A 220 -9.41 -2.63 14.44
CA LYS A 220 -10.55 -3.54 14.41
C LYS A 220 -11.41 -3.34 13.15
N ARG A 221 -11.70 -2.09 12.76
CA ARG A 221 -12.44 -1.79 11.52
C ARG A 221 -11.68 -2.27 10.28
N GLN A 222 -10.36 -2.09 10.24
CA GLN A 222 -9.52 -2.54 9.13
C GLN A 222 -9.52 -4.06 9.01
N ARG A 223 -9.43 -4.80 10.13
CA ARG A 223 -9.54 -6.27 10.14
C ARG A 223 -10.91 -6.73 9.66
N LEU A 224 -11.99 -6.12 10.13
CA LEU A 224 -13.36 -6.44 9.68
C LEU A 224 -13.54 -6.21 8.18
N TYR A 225 -12.96 -5.13 7.63
CA TYR A 225 -13.00 -4.85 6.20
C TYR A 225 -12.25 -5.92 5.39
N GLN A 226 -11.05 -6.31 5.83
CA GLN A 226 -10.27 -7.37 5.19
C GLN A 226 -10.97 -8.72 5.23
N ASP A 227 -11.58 -9.07 6.37
CA ASP A 227 -12.37 -10.30 6.50
C ASP A 227 -13.61 -10.28 5.59
N ALA A 228 -14.27 -9.13 5.44
CA ALA A 228 -15.39 -8.98 4.51
C ALA A 228 -14.96 -9.20 3.05
N LEU A 229 -13.80 -8.66 2.65
CA LEU A 229 -13.24 -8.90 1.32
C LEU A 229 -12.91 -10.37 1.09
N ARG A 230 -12.24 -11.05 2.04
CA ARG A 230 -11.96 -12.49 1.95
C ARG A 230 -13.23 -13.32 1.82
N ARG A 231 -14.30 -12.97 2.57
CA ARG A 231 -15.60 -13.66 2.44
C ARG A 231 -16.21 -13.49 1.06
N GLN A 232 -16.09 -12.30 0.46
CA GLN A 232 -16.56 -12.08 -0.92
C GLN A 232 -15.75 -12.90 -1.94
N GLU A 233 -14.44 -12.98 -1.76
CA GLU A 233 -13.55 -13.75 -2.63
C GLU A 233 -13.87 -15.26 -2.57
N ILE A 234 -13.98 -15.82 -1.37
CA ILE A 234 -14.38 -17.23 -1.17
C ILE A 234 -15.75 -17.50 -1.82
N LYS A 235 -16.71 -16.58 -1.68
CA LYS A 235 -18.03 -16.72 -2.30
C LYS A 235 -17.94 -16.76 -3.83
N ARG A 236 -17.15 -15.87 -4.44
CA ARG A 236 -16.92 -15.88 -5.90
C ARG A 236 -16.25 -17.16 -6.37
N GLU A 237 -15.28 -17.66 -5.61
CA GLU A 237 -14.61 -18.93 -5.93
C GLU A 237 -15.59 -20.11 -5.85
N GLN A 238 -16.46 -20.14 -4.84
CA GLN A 238 -17.52 -21.14 -4.74
C GLN A 238 -18.50 -21.06 -5.91
N GLU A 239 -18.93 -19.85 -6.30
CA GLU A 239 -19.80 -19.64 -7.46
C GLU A 239 -19.15 -20.12 -8.76
N SER A 240 -17.85 -19.83 -8.96
CA SER A 240 -17.07 -20.32 -10.12
C SER A 240 -16.98 -21.86 -10.14
N ARG A 241 -16.69 -22.49 -9.00
CA ARG A 241 -16.65 -23.95 -8.91
C ARG A 241 -18.01 -24.57 -9.21
N GLN A 242 -19.10 -23.91 -8.81
CA GLN A 242 -20.46 -24.36 -9.12
C GLN A 242 -20.79 -24.20 -10.61
N SER A 243 -20.40 -23.09 -11.25
CA SER A 243 -20.61 -22.90 -12.69
C SER A 243 -19.83 -23.92 -13.51
N ASP A 244 -18.57 -24.18 -13.15
CA ASP A 244 -17.73 -25.17 -13.85
C ASP A 244 -18.29 -26.58 -13.67
N GLY A 245 -18.78 -26.90 -12.47
CA GLY A 245 -19.44 -28.17 -12.19
C GLY A 245 -20.72 -28.36 -13.01
N ARG A 246 -21.51 -27.30 -13.23
CA ARG A 246 -22.70 -27.33 -14.11
C ARG A 246 -22.30 -27.50 -15.57
N ALA A 247 -21.34 -26.72 -16.05
CA ALA A 247 -20.84 -26.81 -17.43
C ALA A 247 -20.34 -28.22 -17.77
N LYS A 248 -19.57 -28.86 -16.87
CA LYS A 248 -19.10 -30.24 -17.04
C LYS A 248 -20.24 -31.27 -17.06
N ARG A 249 -21.28 -31.07 -16.26
CA ARG A 249 -22.46 -31.96 -16.26
C ARG A 249 -23.26 -31.82 -17.55
N ASP A 250 -23.41 -30.59 -18.05
CA ASP A 250 -24.14 -30.32 -19.28
C ASP A 250 -23.38 -30.83 -20.51
N SER A 251 -22.05 -30.65 -20.56
CA SER A 251 -21.22 -31.22 -21.63
C SER A 251 -21.27 -32.75 -21.63
N GLY A 252 -21.11 -33.39 -20.46
CA GLY A 252 -21.21 -34.85 -20.35
C GLY A 252 -22.61 -35.40 -20.65
N ARG A 253 -23.67 -34.59 -20.51
CA ARG A 253 -25.03 -34.96 -20.95
C ARG A 253 -25.19 -34.83 -22.47
N ALA A 254 -24.55 -33.84 -23.08
CA ALA A 254 -24.55 -33.66 -24.53
C ALA A 254 -23.77 -34.79 -25.23
N GLU A 255 -22.59 -35.16 -24.72
CA GLU A 255 -21.78 -36.26 -25.23
C GLU A 255 -22.55 -37.59 -25.20
N ARG A 256 -23.15 -37.96 -24.05
CA ARG A 256 -23.99 -39.17 -23.95
C ARG A 256 -25.22 -39.16 -24.87
N ARG A 257 -25.74 -37.98 -25.20
CA ARG A 257 -26.84 -37.87 -26.16
C ARG A 257 -26.37 -38.10 -27.59
N GLU A 258 -25.17 -37.66 -27.93
CA GLU A 258 -24.59 -37.89 -29.25
C GLU A 258 -24.14 -39.35 -29.43
N GLU A 259 -23.52 -39.94 -28.41
CA GLU A 259 -23.20 -41.38 -28.36
C GLU A 259 -24.45 -42.24 -28.64
N ARG A 260 -25.57 -41.97 -27.93
CA ARG A 260 -26.85 -42.66 -28.19
C ARG A 260 -27.40 -42.45 -29.60
N ARG A 261 -27.13 -41.31 -30.24
CA ARG A 261 -27.57 -41.04 -31.62
C ARG A 261 -26.73 -41.86 -32.59
N ASP A 262 -25.44 -41.96 -32.35
CA ASP A 262 -24.53 -42.74 -33.19
C ASP A 262 -24.78 -44.23 -33.06
N ASP A 263 -25.02 -44.75 -31.85
CA ASP A 263 -25.47 -46.14 -31.64
C ASP A 263 -26.75 -46.44 -32.42
N ARG A 264 -27.73 -45.52 -32.36
CA ARG A 264 -28.99 -45.67 -33.10
C ARG A 264 -28.77 -45.65 -34.62
N ARG A 265 -27.86 -44.80 -35.12
CA ARG A 265 -27.47 -44.77 -36.55
C ARG A 265 -26.79 -46.08 -36.96
N GLN A 266 -25.95 -46.65 -36.11
CA GLN A 266 -25.30 -47.94 -36.37
C GLN A 266 -26.32 -49.08 -36.42
N ALA A 267 -27.23 -49.14 -35.45
CA ALA A 267 -28.31 -50.14 -35.42
C ALA A 267 -29.16 -50.11 -36.68
N VAL A 268 -29.57 -48.91 -37.14
CA VAL A 268 -30.33 -48.75 -38.40
C VAL A 268 -29.53 -49.22 -39.63
N ARG A 269 -28.21 -48.98 -39.67
CA ARG A 269 -27.35 -49.47 -40.76
C ARG A 269 -27.22 -50.98 -40.75
N GLU A 270 -27.13 -51.59 -39.58
CA GLU A 270 -27.08 -53.05 -39.43
C GLU A 270 -28.39 -53.71 -39.83
N GLU A 271 -29.53 -53.16 -39.41
CA GLU A 271 -30.86 -53.61 -39.81
C GLU A 271 -31.03 -53.55 -41.33
N ALA A 272 -30.65 -52.44 -41.97
CA ALA A 272 -30.70 -52.30 -43.42
C ALA A 272 -29.78 -53.29 -44.15
N ARG A 273 -28.63 -53.67 -43.56
CA ARG A 273 -27.75 -54.72 -44.10
C ARG A 273 -28.42 -56.09 -43.99
N GLN A 274 -28.99 -56.42 -42.83
CA GLN A 274 -29.71 -57.67 -42.62
C GLN A 274 -30.89 -57.83 -43.58
N ASP A 275 -31.65 -56.75 -43.83
CA ASP A 275 -32.76 -56.77 -44.78
C ASP A 275 -32.30 -56.96 -46.22
N ARG A 276 -31.19 -56.33 -46.64
CA ARG A 276 -30.57 -56.59 -47.95
C ARG A 276 -30.13 -58.05 -48.09
N ASP A 277 -29.56 -58.63 -47.05
CA ASP A 277 -29.13 -60.03 -47.07
C ASP A 277 -30.34 -60.99 -47.08
N ARG A 278 -31.43 -60.66 -46.38
CA ARG A 278 -32.69 -61.39 -46.46
C ARG A 278 -33.29 -61.36 -47.87
N ALA A 279 -33.34 -60.18 -48.49
CA ALA A 279 -33.81 -60.02 -49.87
C ALA A 279 -32.98 -60.86 -50.87
N ARG A 280 -31.65 -60.83 -50.75
CA ARG A 280 -30.76 -61.68 -51.57
C ARG A 280 -31.03 -63.18 -51.39
N ARG A 281 -31.34 -63.62 -50.15
CA ARG A 281 -31.68 -65.02 -49.88
C ARG A 281 -33.04 -65.40 -50.44
N THR A 282 -34.03 -64.50 -50.43
CA THR A 282 -35.34 -64.81 -51.03
C THR A 282 -35.26 -64.90 -52.54
N ASP A 283 -34.49 -64.02 -53.19
CA ASP A 283 -34.30 -64.04 -54.64
C ASP A 283 -33.56 -65.32 -55.08
N GLY A 284 -32.48 -65.70 -54.40
CA GLY A 284 -31.76 -66.94 -54.70
C GLY A 284 -32.55 -68.23 -54.42
N ARG A 285 -33.64 -68.17 -53.64
CA ARG A 285 -34.48 -69.34 -53.34
C ARG A 285 -35.61 -69.53 -54.35
N ALA A 286 -35.95 -68.50 -55.13
CA ALA A 286 -36.91 -68.61 -56.23
C ALA A 286 -36.33 -69.45 -57.38
N ASP A 287 -35.03 -69.33 -57.66
CA ASP A 287 -34.37 -70.10 -58.73
C ASP A 287 -34.07 -71.56 -58.34
N GLY A 288 -33.92 -71.86 -57.05
CA GLY A 288 -33.56 -73.21 -56.57
C GLY A 288 -34.73 -74.16 -56.30
N ARG A 289 -35.98 -73.76 -56.55
CA ARG A 289 -37.18 -74.56 -56.20
C ARG A 289 -37.75 -75.38 -57.37
N ALA A 290 -37.08 -75.44 -58.52
CA ALA A 290 -37.47 -76.29 -59.64
C ALA A 290 -37.07 -77.78 -59.46
N ASP A 291 -36.06 -78.11 -58.64
CA ASP A 291 -35.42 -79.45 -58.67
C ASP A 291 -35.52 -80.31 -57.39
N ARG A 292 -36.46 -80.03 -56.47
CA ARG A 292 -36.50 -80.79 -55.20
C ARG A 292 -37.89 -81.28 -54.80
N GLN A 293 -38.36 -82.29 -55.54
CA GLN A 293 -39.33 -83.26 -55.04
C GLN A 293 -38.58 -84.39 -54.31
N GLU A 294 -39.21 -84.93 -53.27
CA GLU A 294 -38.88 -86.17 -52.54
C GLU A 294 -37.72 -86.15 -51.51
N ALA A 295 -38.07 -85.98 -50.23
CA ALA A 295 -37.47 -86.73 -49.11
C ALA A 295 -38.33 -86.53 -47.84
N GLY A 296 -38.77 -87.66 -47.26
CA GLY A 296 -39.75 -87.74 -46.17
C GLY A 296 -39.27 -87.36 -44.76
N PRO A 297 -40.17 -87.48 -43.75
CA PRO A 297 -40.01 -86.89 -42.44
C PRO A 297 -39.15 -87.75 -41.49
N VAL A 298 -38.04 -87.19 -41.00
CA VAL A 298 -37.21 -87.80 -39.95
C VAL A 298 -37.52 -87.16 -38.60
N ARG A 299 -38.06 -87.97 -37.68
CA ARG A 299 -38.22 -87.67 -36.24
C ARG A 299 -36.87 -87.80 -35.51
N ARG A 300 -36.50 -86.81 -34.69
CA ARG A 300 -35.55 -86.91 -33.55
C ARG A 300 -36.05 -85.91 -32.48
N ARG A 301 -36.50 -86.29 -31.28
CA ARG A 301 -35.78 -86.90 -30.11
C ARG A 301 -34.53 -86.06 -29.82
N GLY A 302 -34.48 -85.16 -28.84
CA GLY A 302 -34.77 -85.28 -27.41
C GLY A 302 -33.51 -84.79 -26.68
N GLU A 303 -33.64 -84.32 -25.43
CA GLU A 303 -32.56 -83.92 -24.48
C GLU A 303 -32.11 -82.45 -24.59
N ASN A 304 -32.37 -81.56 -23.60
CA ASN A 304 -32.03 -81.49 -22.17
C ASN A 304 -30.71 -80.74 -21.91
N GLU A 305 -30.68 -80.09 -20.75
CA GLU A 305 -29.56 -79.45 -20.04
C GLU A 305 -29.27 -77.99 -20.44
N ALA A 306 -29.76 -77.01 -19.67
CA ALA A 306 -29.35 -76.59 -18.32
C ALA A 306 -27.95 -75.95 -18.31
N GLY A 307 -27.93 -74.66 -18.00
CA GLY A 307 -26.72 -73.86 -17.87
C GLY A 307 -27.07 -72.45 -17.39
N SER A 308 -27.64 -72.36 -16.17
CA SER A 308 -27.89 -71.09 -15.51
C SER A 308 -26.61 -70.58 -14.85
N ASP A 309 -25.81 -69.81 -15.59
CA ASP A 309 -24.74 -69.00 -15.01
C ASP A 309 -25.33 -67.73 -14.39
N ARG A 310 -25.98 -67.92 -13.24
CA ARG A 310 -26.19 -66.90 -12.22
C ARG A 310 -25.13 -67.14 -11.16
N ASP A 311 -23.97 -66.52 -11.30
CA ASP A 311 -23.16 -66.11 -10.15
C ASP A 311 -22.02 -65.25 -10.65
N LEU A 312 -22.03 -63.98 -10.24
CA LEU A 312 -20.86 -63.12 -9.99
C LEU A 312 -21.40 -61.73 -9.61
N ARG A 313 -22.16 -61.70 -8.51
CA ARG A 313 -22.55 -60.48 -7.81
C ARG A 313 -21.35 -60.07 -6.95
N TRP A 314 -20.44 -59.29 -7.56
CA TRP A 314 -19.30 -58.68 -6.87
C TRP A 314 -19.79 -57.79 -5.70
N LEU A 315 -19.34 -58.15 -4.50
CA LEU A 315 -19.36 -57.33 -3.30
C LEU A 315 -18.60 -56.03 -3.56
N ARG A 316 -19.32 -54.90 -3.69
CA ARG A 316 -18.73 -53.57 -3.53
C ARG A 316 -18.62 -53.26 -2.04
N HIS A 317 -17.39 -53.26 -1.55
CA HIS A 317 -16.98 -52.58 -0.33
C HIS A 317 -17.48 -51.13 -0.35
N ASN A 318 -18.29 -50.77 0.65
CA ASN A 318 -18.50 -49.38 1.05
C ASN A 318 -17.47 -49.07 2.14
N ASP A 319 -16.29 -48.62 1.73
CA ASP A 319 -15.45 -47.77 2.57
C ASP A 319 -16.01 -46.34 2.48
N ARG A 320 -16.72 -45.92 3.51
CA ARG A 320 -17.03 -44.51 3.77
C ARG A 320 -16.22 -44.08 4.98
N GLY A 321 -15.03 -43.56 4.71
CA GLY A 321 -14.38 -42.58 5.56
C GLY A 321 -14.70 -41.18 5.03
N ASN A 322 -15.52 -40.43 5.76
CA ASN A 322 -15.22 -39.08 6.27
C ASN A 322 -16.41 -38.54 7.07
#